data_AF-A0A7S1D5H6-F1
#
_entry.id   AF-A0A7S1D5H6-F1
#
_cell.length_a   1.000
_cell.length_b   1.000
_cell.length_c   1.000
_cell.angle_alpha   90.00
_cell.angle_beta   90.00
_cell.angle_gamma   90.00
#
_symmetry.space_group_name_H-M   'P 1'
#
loop_
_entity.id
_entity.type
_entity.pdbx_description
1 polymer ?
#
loop_
_entity_poly.entity_id
_entity_poly.type
_entity_poly.pdbx_seq_one_letter_code
_entity_poly.pdbx_strand_id
1 'polypeptide(L)'
;MGKDITTVDIQFAPFLERMCASLLFFKGFQMRVSPGEPTDYPNLNKWFDAMETHESYMLTKSDYYTHCWDLPPQLGGCTFEPSGEPYEKAINGERTLDGTGGRGSWELPLQPHNGGIEPDWTWLGDDDAAKREAVERVSANNESIARFAARGAGRKGFPAYTAPLADPNAVPNDAMLVGISSVLQVICMALLEGVEKHESTMEQMATVVVQEGKEEFTEGIVKSLAYMRDRVGVPRDMRLPAARQLRAHVNWAIGKILDAQ
;
A
#
# COMPACT_ATOMS: atom_id res chain seq x y z
N MET A 1 27.95 2.60 -6.54
CA MET A 1 27.94 3.62 -7.61
C MET A 1 29.32 4.27 -7.69
N GLY A 2 29.73 4.73 -8.87
CA GLY A 2 30.96 5.52 -9.05
C GLY A 2 30.80 6.95 -8.54
N LYS A 3 31.68 7.86 -8.99
CA LYS A 3 31.55 9.31 -8.67
C LYS A 3 30.27 9.92 -9.25
N ASP A 4 29.89 9.46 -10.44
CA ASP A 4 28.74 9.93 -11.20
C ASP A 4 27.83 8.74 -11.52
N ILE A 5 26.53 9.00 -11.69
CA ILE A 5 25.57 7.99 -12.16
C ILE A 5 25.89 7.56 -13.58
N THR A 6 25.80 6.27 -13.87
CA THR A 6 26.11 5.70 -15.18
C THR A 6 24.88 5.05 -15.81
N THR A 7 24.95 4.79 -17.13
CA THR A 7 23.93 4.01 -17.83
C THR A 7 23.72 2.62 -17.22
N VAL A 8 24.77 2.02 -16.63
CA VAL A 8 24.66 0.74 -15.93
C VAL A 8 23.78 0.88 -14.70
N ASP A 9 23.96 1.93 -13.89
CA ASP A 9 23.13 2.18 -12.71
C ASP A 9 21.65 2.34 -13.11
N ILE A 10 21.38 3.13 -14.15
CA ILE A 10 20.02 3.35 -14.68
C ILE A 10 19.40 2.04 -15.18
N GLN A 11 20.17 1.23 -15.89
CA GLN A 11 19.68 -0.02 -16.48
C GLN A 11 19.37 -1.08 -15.42
N PHE A 12 20.15 -1.15 -14.34
CA PHE A 12 19.98 -2.16 -13.30
C PHE A 12 19.08 -1.74 -12.13
N ALA A 13 18.88 -0.44 -11.90
CA ALA A 13 18.02 0.06 -10.82
C ALA A 13 16.65 -0.62 -10.71
N PRO A 14 15.82 -0.69 -11.78
CA PRO A 14 14.51 -1.33 -11.67
C PRO A 14 14.59 -2.83 -11.36
N PHE A 15 15.66 -3.52 -11.78
CA PHE A 15 15.86 -4.93 -11.46
C PHE A 15 16.24 -5.13 -10.00
N LEU A 16 17.18 -4.31 -9.50
CA LEU A 16 17.65 -4.42 -8.12
C LEU A 16 16.54 -4.06 -7.12
N GLU A 17 15.75 -3.02 -7.39
CA GLU A 17 14.59 -2.69 -6.55
C GLU A 17 13.57 -3.82 -6.50
N ARG A 18 13.22 -4.39 -7.67
CA ARG A 18 12.31 -5.53 -7.71
C ARG A 18 12.87 -6.74 -6.98
N MET A 19 14.17 -7.01 -7.11
CA MET A 19 14.82 -8.09 -6.38
C MET A 19 14.74 -7.88 -4.87
N CYS A 20 14.93 -6.66 -4.36
CA CYS A 20 14.77 -6.34 -2.94
C CYS A 20 13.39 -6.74 -2.42
N ALA A 21 12.34 -6.37 -3.16
CA ALA A 21 10.97 -6.67 -2.78
C ALA A 21 10.62 -8.16 -2.97
N SER A 22 10.80 -8.70 -4.18
CA SER A 22 10.33 -10.03 -4.55
C SER A 22 11.12 -11.16 -3.88
N LEU A 23 12.44 -11.05 -3.72
CA LEU A 23 13.20 -12.11 -3.04
C LEU A 23 12.84 -12.17 -1.55
N LEU A 24 12.59 -11.02 -0.94
CA LEU A 24 12.11 -10.96 0.44
C LEU A 24 10.70 -11.54 0.55
N PHE A 25 9.78 -11.11 -0.30
CA PHE A 25 8.39 -11.57 -0.35
C PHE A 25 8.26 -13.08 -0.56
N PHE A 26 8.92 -13.63 -1.59
CA PHE A 26 8.72 -15.03 -1.97
C PHE A 26 9.64 -16.00 -1.23
N LYS A 27 10.79 -15.55 -0.73
CA LYS A 27 11.84 -16.44 -0.19
C LYS A 27 12.34 -16.06 1.20
N GLY A 28 11.93 -14.91 1.74
CA GLY A 28 12.50 -14.36 2.96
C GLY A 28 13.97 -13.99 2.83
N PHE A 29 14.44 -13.78 1.60
CA PHE A 29 15.84 -13.48 1.32
C PHE A 29 16.07 -11.96 1.37
N GLN A 30 16.69 -11.51 2.45
CA GLN A 30 16.95 -10.09 2.68
C GLN A 30 18.27 -9.65 2.04
N MET A 31 18.15 -8.96 0.91
CA MET A 31 19.29 -8.44 0.15
C MET A 31 19.71 -7.02 0.61
N ARG A 32 18.76 -6.26 1.16
CA ARG A 32 18.90 -4.87 1.59
C ARG A 32 18.52 -4.74 3.07
N VAL A 33 19.40 -4.11 3.84
CA VAL A 33 19.28 -3.92 5.29
C VAL A 33 19.37 -2.42 5.64
N SER A 34 19.05 -2.06 6.88
CA SER A 34 19.13 -0.66 7.33
C SER A 34 20.58 -0.17 7.37
N PRO A 35 20.84 1.13 7.15
CA PRO A 35 22.19 1.69 7.27
C PRO A 35 22.82 1.36 8.62
N GLY A 36 24.02 0.76 8.58
CA GLY A 36 24.75 0.32 9.78
C GLY A 36 24.49 -1.12 10.22
N GLU A 37 23.51 -1.81 9.64
CA GLU A 37 23.30 -3.24 9.90
C GLU A 37 24.34 -4.11 9.15
N PRO A 38 24.85 -5.18 9.77
CA PRO A 38 25.70 -6.15 9.07
C PRO A 38 24.96 -6.80 7.89
N THR A 39 25.66 -6.99 6.77
CA THR A 39 25.09 -7.62 5.58
C THR A 39 26.15 -8.38 4.80
N ASP A 40 25.75 -9.49 4.19
CA ASP A 40 26.57 -10.24 3.23
C ASP A 40 26.69 -9.51 1.88
N TYR A 41 25.93 -8.43 1.66
CA TYR A 41 25.87 -7.66 0.42
C TYR A 41 26.31 -6.19 0.59
N PRO A 42 27.51 -5.90 1.14
CA PRO A 42 27.91 -4.54 1.49
C PRO A 42 28.01 -3.60 0.29
N ASN A 43 28.47 -4.11 -0.86
CA ASN A 43 28.59 -3.29 -2.08
C ASN A 43 27.25 -2.92 -2.68
N LEU A 44 26.24 -3.79 -2.52
CA LEU A 44 24.90 -3.54 -3.01
C LEU A 44 24.17 -2.53 -2.14
N ASN A 45 24.28 -2.67 -0.81
CA ASN A 45 23.75 -1.69 0.14
C ASN A 45 24.38 -0.31 -0.08
N LYS A 46 25.71 -0.25 -0.26
CA LYS A 46 26.41 0.99 -0.62
C LYS A 46 25.96 1.56 -1.97
N TRP A 47 25.55 0.72 -2.91
CA TRP A 47 25.00 1.17 -4.19
C TRP A 47 23.62 1.82 -3.99
N PHE A 48 22.73 1.18 -3.23
CA PHE A 48 21.42 1.75 -2.87
C PHE A 48 21.57 3.07 -2.11
N ASP A 49 22.40 3.09 -1.06
CA ASP A 49 22.67 4.30 -0.27
C ASP A 49 23.12 5.46 -1.17
N ALA A 50 23.96 5.19 -2.16
CA ALA A 50 24.43 6.19 -3.11
C ALA A 50 23.34 6.64 -4.09
N MET A 51 22.55 5.70 -4.64
CA MET A 51 21.42 6.03 -5.52
C MET A 51 20.38 6.89 -4.81
N GLU A 52 20.11 6.60 -3.54
CA GLU A 52 19.14 7.32 -2.70
C GLU A 52 19.56 8.77 -2.39
N THR A 53 20.82 9.15 -2.63
CA THR A 53 21.24 10.56 -2.59
C THR A 53 20.76 11.39 -3.79
N HIS A 54 20.29 10.74 -4.86
CA HIS A 54 19.81 11.40 -6.07
C HIS A 54 18.29 11.59 -6.04
N GLU A 55 17.86 12.85 -6.06
CA GLU A 55 16.43 13.21 -6.10
C GLU A 55 15.70 12.53 -7.28
N SER A 56 16.32 12.49 -8.46
CA SER A 56 15.72 11.85 -9.64
C SER A 56 15.46 10.36 -9.45
N TYR A 57 16.30 9.67 -8.69
CA TYR A 57 16.10 8.27 -8.36
C TYR A 57 14.97 8.12 -7.35
N MET A 58 14.99 8.93 -6.28
CA MET A 58 13.96 8.92 -5.23
C MET A 58 12.55 9.22 -5.76
N LEU A 59 12.42 10.04 -6.81
CA LEU A 59 11.14 10.31 -7.47
C LEU A 59 10.58 9.11 -8.25
N THR A 60 11.43 8.17 -8.65
CA THR A 60 11.05 6.99 -9.45
C THR A 60 10.98 5.70 -8.65
N LYS A 61 11.56 5.68 -7.45
CA LYS A 61 11.61 4.50 -6.59
C LYS A 61 10.20 4.10 -6.14
N SER A 62 9.91 2.80 -6.23
CA SER A 62 8.62 2.22 -5.84
C SER A 62 8.71 1.46 -4.52
N ASP A 63 7.57 1.14 -3.92
CA ASP A 63 7.48 0.39 -2.68
C ASP A 63 7.49 -1.12 -2.90
N TYR A 64 7.77 -1.88 -1.84
CA TYR A 64 7.83 -3.33 -1.94
C TYR A 64 6.50 -3.95 -2.36
N TYR A 65 5.38 -3.38 -1.91
CA TYR A 65 4.04 -3.85 -2.28
C TYR A 65 3.80 -3.72 -3.80
N THR A 66 4.01 -2.55 -4.38
CA THR A 66 3.84 -2.31 -5.81
C THR A 66 4.79 -3.20 -6.62
N HIS A 67 6.06 -3.34 -6.20
CA HIS A 67 7.01 -4.23 -6.87
C HIS A 67 6.55 -5.70 -6.90
N CYS A 68 5.88 -6.18 -5.85
CA CYS A 68 5.39 -7.56 -5.79
C CYS A 68 4.08 -7.79 -6.54
N TRP A 69 3.23 -6.75 -6.68
CA TRP A 69 1.86 -6.89 -7.20
C TRP A 69 1.59 -6.24 -8.58
N ASP A 70 2.43 -5.32 -9.08
CA ASP A 70 2.12 -4.54 -10.29
C ASP A 70 2.50 -5.23 -11.61
N LEU A 71 3.35 -6.27 -11.59
CA LEU A 71 3.76 -7.00 -12.80
C LEU A 71 3.97 -8.50 -12.53
N PRO A 72 3.57 -9.41 -13.45
CA PRO A 72 4.06 -10.79 -13.39
C PRO A 72 5.59 -10.73 -13.37
N PRO A 73 6.26 -11.39 -12.40
CA PRO A 73 7.67 -11.16 -12.14
C PRO A 73 8.47 -11.41 -13.41
N GLN A 74 9.10 -10.35 -13.95
CA GLN A 74 10.03 -10.43 -15.08
C GLN A 74 11.24 -11.34 -14.77
N LEU A 75 11.40 -11.72 -13.49
CA LEU A 75 12.37 -12.66 -12.96
C LEU A 75 12.00 -14.14 -13.20
N GLY A 76 10.92 -14.42 -13.94
CA GLY A 76 10.32 -15.75 -14.02
C GLY A 76 9.41 -16.00 -12.81
N GLY A 77 8.67 -17.11 -12.82
CA GLY A 77 7.81 -17.47 -11.68
C GLY A 77 8.64 -17.60 -10.40
N CYS A 78 8.53 -16.64 -9.49
CA CYS A 78 9.14 -16.75 -8.17
C CYS A 78 8.44 -17.88 -7.42
N THR A 79 9.12 -19.02 -7.25
CA THR A 79 8.61 -20.10 -6.41
C THR A 79 8.60 -19.64 -4.96
N PHE A 80 7.42 -19.67 -4.35
CA PHE A 80 7.23 -19.35 -2.94
C PHE A 80 7.91 -20.39 -2.04
N GLU A 81 8.53 -19.92 -0.97
CA GLU A 81 9.14 -20.72 0.10
C GLU A 81 8.55 -20.30 1.45
N PRO A 82 8.38 -21.21 2.42
CA PRO A 82 7.79 -20.88 3.73
C PRO A 82 8.49 -19.74 4.49
N SER A 83 9.78 -19.51 4.21
CA SER A 83 10.55 -18.38 4.77
C SER A 83 10.06 -17.01 4.28
N GLY A 84 9.34 -16.93 3.16
CA GLY A 84 8.75 -15.71 2.63
C GLY A 84 7.46 -15.28 3.33
N GLU A 85 6.71 -16.21 3.93
CA GLU A 85 5.38 -15.95 4.50
C GLU A 85 5.34 -14.77 5.49
N PRO A 86 6.30 -14.59 6.43
CA PRO A 86 6.28 -13.44 7.33
C PRO A 86 6.40 -12.09 6.59
N TYR A 87 7.19 -12.06 5.52
CA TYR A 87 7.43 -10.86 4.73
C TYR A 87 6.30 -10.59 3.74
N GLU A 88 5.71 -11.63 3.14
CA GLU A 88 4.49 -11.51 2.34
C GLU A 88 3.39 -10.82 3.16
N LYS A 89 3.08 -11.35 4.35
CA LYS A 89 2.05 -10.79 5.23
C LYS A 89 2.35 -9.34 5.57
N ALA A 90 3.59 -9.04 5.94
CA ALA A 90 3.97 -7.68 6.29
C ALA A 90 4.05 -6.72 5.09
N ILE A 91 4.36 -7.19 3.88
CA ILE A 91 4.32 -6.36 2.66
C ILE A 91 2.86 -6.10 2.26
N ASN A 92 1.97 -7.08 2.46
CA ASN A 92 0.54 -7.00 2.19
C ASN A 92 -0.28 -6.23 3.25
N GLY A 93 0.37 -5.70 4.29
CA GLY A 93 -0.34 -5.00 5.36
C GLY A 93 -1.10 -5.89 6.33
N GLU A 94 -0.91 -7.21 6.27
CA GLU A 94 -1.55 -8.16 7.17
C GLU A 94 -0.99 -8.07 8.59
N ARG A 95 -1.79 -8.48 9.57
CA ARG A 95 -1.42 -8.45 11.00
C ARG A 95 -0.14 -9.26 11.25
N THR A 96 0.85 -8.64 11.89
CA THR A 96 2.14 -9.29 12.22
C THR A 96 1.96 -10.42 13.23
N LEU A 97 2.65 -11.54 13.02
CA LEU A 97 2.65 -12.71 13.91
C LEU A 97 4.02 -12.99 14.53
N ASP A 98 4.81 -11.96 14.88
CA ASP A 98 6.05 -12.10 15.65
C ASP A 98 5.84 -12.67 17.08
N GLY A 99 4.66 -13.22 17.37
CA GLY A 99 4.27 -13.78 18.66
C GLY A 99 3.90 -12.72 19.70
N THR A 100 4.00 -11.42 19.38
CA THR A 100 3.73 -10.32 20.33
C THR A 100 2.26 -9.88 20.37
N GLY A 101 1.39 -10.46 19.54
CA GLY A 101 0.06 -9.92 19.30
C GLY A 101 0.07 -8.58 18.55
N GLY A 102 1.15 -8.33 17.79
CA GLY A 102 1.44 -7.07 17.12
C GLY A 102 0.45 -6.67 16.02
N ARG A 103 0.46 -5.37 15.70
CA ARG A 103 -0.36 -4.69 14.70
C ARG A 103 0.16 -4.94 13.28
N GLY A 104 -0.73 -5.03 12.29
CA GLY A 104 -0.34 -5.11 10.88
C GLY A 104 0.51 -3.93 10.43
N SER A 105 1.28 -4.13 9.37
CA SER A 105 2.25 -3.13 8.90
C SER A 105 1.60 -1.86 8.31
N TRP A 106 0.30 -1.97 7.98
CA TRP A 106 -0.60 -0.88 7.58
C TRP A 106 -1.64 -0.56 8.66
N GLU A 107 -1.37 -0.85 9.94
CA GLU A 107 -2.22 -0.42 11.05
C GLU A 107 -1.63 0.82 11.74
N LEU A 108 -2.49 1.68 12.26
CA LEU A 108 -2.08 2.89 12.97
C LEU A 108 -1.67 2.59 14.44
N PRO A 109 -0.68 3.32 15.00
CA PRO A 109 0.24 4.22 14.31
C PRO A 109 1.27 3.42 13.49
N LEU A 110 1.60 3.95 12.32
CA LEU A 110 2.54 3.32 11.40
C LEU A 110 3.94 3.22 12.01
N GLN A 111 4.58 2.07 11.83
CA GLN A 111 5.98 1.88 12.20
C GLN A 111 6.91 2.43 11.11
N PRO A 112 8.06 3.05 11.47
CA PRO A 112 9.11 3.37 10.49
C PRO A 112 9.52 2.13 9.69
N HIS A 113 9.93 2.32 8.43
CA HIS A 113 10.51 1.26 7.60
C HIS A 113 9.68 -0.02 7.45
N ASN A 114 8.36 0.07 7.58
CA ASN A 114 7.50 -1.11 7.63
C ASN A 114 7.94 -2.13 8.70
N GLY A 115 8.38 -1.66 9.87
CA GLY A 115 8.94 -2.51 10.92
C GLY A 115 10.37 -3.00 10.64
N GLY A 116 11.13 -2.30 9.79
CA GLY A 116 12.49 -2.65 9.38
C GLY A 116 12.57 -3.48 8.09
N ILE A 117 11.43 -3.91 7.56
CA ILE A 117 11.33 -4.73 6.34
C ILE A 117 11.70 -3.93 5.08
N GLU A 118 11.37 -2.64 5.08
CA GLU A 118 11.62 -1.73 3.96
C GLU A 118 12.51 -0.56 4.45
N PRO A 119 13.82 -0.83 4.64
CA PRO A 119 14.72 0.06 5.37
C PRO A 119 15.15 1.31 4.58
N ASP A 120 14.88 1.33 3.27
CA ASP A 120 15.35 2.34 2.32
C ASP A 120 14.72 3.73 2.50
N TRP A 121 13.71 3.82 3.36
CA TRP A 121 12.91 5.02 3.55
C TRP A 121 13.26 5.73 4.85
N THR A 122 14.55 5.97 5.07
CA THR A 122 15.14 6.64 6.26
C THR A 122 14.62 8.06 6.47
N TRP A 123 13.97 8.60 5.44
CA TRP A 123 13.27 9.88 5.42
C TRP A 123 11.86 9.63 4.81
N LEU A 124 10.88 9.14 5.58
CA LEU A 124 9.48 9.10 5.09
C LEU A 124 8.83 10.51 5.03
N GLY A 125 9.62 11.55 4.76
CA GLY A 125 9.14 12.91 4.64
C GLY A 125 8.60 13.49 5.94
N ASP A 126 8.00 14.67 5.79
CA ASP A 126 7.07 15.22 6.78
C ASP A 126 5.77 14.42 6.69
N ASP A 127 5.41 13.72 7.77
CA ASP A 127 4.18 12.93 7.87
C ASP A 127 2.94 13.76 7.54
N ASP A 128 2.92 15.04 7.91
CA ASP A 128 1.80 15.93 7.62
C ASP A 128 1.80 16.32 6.14
N ALA A 129 2.96 16.44 5.50
CA ALA A 129 3.04 16.60 4.05
C ALA A 129 2.55 15.35 3.30
N ALA A 130 2.90 14.16 3.79
CA ALA A 130 2.44 12.89 3.23
C ALA A 130 0.92 12.72 3.34
N LYS A 131 0.34 13.04 4.51
CA LYS A 131 -1.12 13.04 4.70
C LYS A 131 -1.82 14.06 3.81
N ARG A 132 -1.28 15.28 3.69
CA ARG A 132 -1.81 16.32 2.78
C ARG A 132 -1.78 15.86 1.32
N GLU A 133 -0.70 15.23 0.87
CA GLU A 133 -0.61 14.66 -0.48
C GLU A 133 -1.68 13.59 -0.69
N ALA A 134 -1.84 12.64 0.23
CA ALA A 134 -2.87 11.62 0.13
C ALA A 134 -4.27 12.23 0.01
N VAL A 135 -4.58 13.24 0.82
CA VAL A 135 -5.85 13.98 0.78
C VAL A 135 -6.02 14.74 -0.53
N GLU A 136 -4.99 15.42 -1.01
CA GLU A 136 -5.02 16.13 -2.29
C GLU A 136 -5.36 15.16 -3.43
N ARG A 137 -4.67 14.01 -3.51
CA ARG A 137 -4.89 13.01 -4.56
C ARG A 137 -6.30 12.39 -4.49
N VAL A 138 -6.78 12.05 -3.30
CA VAL A 138 -8.10 11.41 -3.13
C VAL A 138 -9.22 12.41 -3.37
N SER A 139 -9.13 13.62 -2.81
CA SER A 139 -10.17 14.65 -2.92
C SER A 139 -10.30 15.20 -4.34
N ALA A 140 -9.18 15.41 -5.04
CA ALA A 140 -9.18 15.95 -6.40
C ALA A 140 -9.80 15.01 -7.45
N ASN A 141 -9.92 13.72 -7.14
CA ASN A 141 -10.45 12.70 -8.06
C ASN A 141 -11.46 11.76 -7.39
N ASN A 142 -12.19 12.25 -6.37
CA ASN A 142 -13.04 11.43 -5.51
C ASN A 142 -14.06 10.58 -6.28
N GLU A 143 -14.76 11.18 -7.25
CA GLU A 143 -15.80 10.49 -8.02
C GLU A 143 -15.23 9.30 -8.81
N SER A 144 -14.12 9.53 -9.53
CA SER A 144 -13.45 8.48 -10.29
C SER A 144 -12.85 7.40 -9.38
N ILE A 145 -12.29 7.79 -8.23
CA ILE A 145 -11.75 6.86 -7.24
C ILE A 145 -12.87 6.02 -6.62
N ALA A 146 -14.01 6.62 -6.26
CA ALA A 146 -15.17 5.90 -5.73
C ALA A 146 -15.72 4.91 -6.76
N ARG A 147 -15.84 5.32 -8.03
CA ARG A 147 -16.24 4.43 -9.13
C ARG A 147 -15.23 3.32 -9.38
N PHE A 148 -13.93 3.59 -9.24
CA PHE A 148 -12.89 2.57 -9.35
C PHE A 148 -12.94 1.58 -8.18
N ALA A 149 -13.05 2.09 -6.94
CA ALA A 149 -13.19 1.30 -5.73
C ALA A 149 -14.39 0.35 -5.79
N ALA A 150 -15.53 0.83 -6.30
CA ALA A 150 -16.77 0.05 -6.46
C ALA A 150 -16.63 -1.20 -7.35
N ARG A 151 -15.51 -1.37 -8.07
CA ARG A 151 -15.18 -2.62 -8.77
C ARG A 151 -14.93 -3.80 -7.81
N GLY A 152 -14.50 -3.53 -6.57
CA GLY A 152 -14.31 -4.56 -5.54
C GLY A 152 -15.59 -5.30 -5.17
N ALA A 153 -16.73 -4.59 -5.17
CA ALA A 153 -18.07 -5.16 -5.02
C ALA A 153 -18.80 -5.40 -6.35
N GLY A 154 -18.08 -5.23 -7.45
CA GLY A 154 -18.61 -5.31 -8.81
C GLY A 154 -18.60 -6.72 -9.37
N ARG A 155 -18.63 -6.79 -10.70
CA ARG A 155 -18.50 -8.05 -11.44
C ARG A 155 -17.23 -8.06 -12.27
N LYS A 156 -16.66 -9.26 -12.44
CA LYS A 156 -15.52 -9.49 -13.34
C LYS A 156 -15.87 -9.04 -14.75
N GLY A 157 -14.86 -8.51 -15.44
CA GLY A 157 -14.99 -8.09 -16.81
C GLY A 157 -15.12 -9.24 -17.80
N PHE A 158 -15.61 -8.92 -18.99
CA PHE A 158 -15.61 -9.84 -20.13
C PHE A 158 -14.95 -9.16 -21.34
N PRO A 159 -13.89 -9.75 -21.94
CA PRO A 159 -13.22 -10.99 -21.52
C PRO A 159 -12.53 -10.87 -20.15
N ALA A 160 -12.38 -11.99 -19.46
CA ALA A 160 -11.74 -12.05 -18.14
C ALA A 160 -10.22 -11.91 -18.25
N TYR A 161 -9.62 -11.14 -17.34
CA TYR A 161 -8.17 -10.99 -17.22
C TYR A 161 -7.64 -11.83 -16.05
N THR A 162 -6.43 -12.37 -16.21
CA THR A 162 -5.81 -13.26 -15.21
C THR A 162 -5.05 -12.52 -14.12
N ALA A 163 -4.65 -11.26 -14.36
CA ALA A 163 -3.95 -10.44 -13.40
C ALA A 163 -4.90 -10.02 -12.27
N PRO A 164 -4.67 -10.46 -11.01
CA PRO A 164 -5.49 -10.07 -9.88
C PRO A 164 -5.54 -8.56 -9.73
N LEU A 165 -6.72 -8.03 -9.38
CA LEU A 165 -6.97 -6.60 -9.15
C LEU A 165 -6.72 -5.66 -10.36
N ALA A 166 -6.18 -6.14 -11.48
CA ALA A 166 -5.83 -5.36 -12.66
C ALA A 166 -6.72 -5.66 -13.88
N ASP A 167 -7.97 -6.05 -13.66
CA ASP A 167 -8.94 -6.28 -14.73
C ASP A 167 -9.46 -4.94 -15.30
N PRO A 168 -9.08 -4.55 -16.54
CA PRO A 168 -9.54 -3.31 -17.15
C PRO A 168 -11.04 -3.33 -17.47
N ASN A 169 -11.64 -4.53 -17.59
CA ASN A 169 -13.04 -4.72 -17.94
C ASN A 169 -13.95 -4.88 -16.72
N ALA A 170 -13.41 -4.85 -15.50
CA ALA A 170 -14.19 -4.96 -14.27
C ALA A 170 -15.28 -3.88 -14.22
N VAL A 171 -16.52 -4.29 -13.94
CA VAL A 171 -17.68 -3.40 -13.92
C VAL A 171 -17.99 -3.04 -12.47
N PRO A 172 -18.06 -1.74 -12.12
CA PRO A 172 -18.32 -1.30 -10.76
C PRO A 172 -19.76 -1.58 -10.33
N ASN A 173 -19.97 -1.72 -9.01
CA ASN A 173 -21.29 -1.72 -8.41
C ASN A 173 -21.69 -0.29 -8.01
N ASP A 174 -22.47 0.36 -8.87
CA ASP A 174 -22.85 1.77 -8.69
C ASP A 174 -23.69 2.02 -7.42
N ALA A 175 -24.30 0.99 -6.83
CA ALA A 175 -25.01 1.11 -5.56
C ALA A 175 -24.09 1.49 -4.38
N MET A 176 -22.78 1.21 -4.49
CA MET A 176 -21.82 1.49 -3.42
C MET A 176 -21.29 2.93 -3.42
N LEU A 177 -21.48 3.69 -4.51
CA LEU A 177 -20.75 4.94 -4.76
C LEU A 177 -20.90 5.97 -3.63
N VAL A 178 -22.13 6.18 -3.16
CA VAL A 178 -22.42 7.18 -2.11
C VAL A 178 -21.76 6.78 -0.79
N GLY A 179 -21.84 5.49 -0.43
CA GLY A 179 -21.19 4.97 0.77
C GLY A 179 -19.67 5.10 0.71
N ILE A 180 -19.07 4.71 -0.42
CA ILE A 180 -17.62 4.82 -0.63
C ILE A 180 -17.17 6.29 -0.52
N SER A 181 -17.80 7.20 -1.26
CA SER A 181 -17.45 8.63 -1.23
C SER A 181 -17.57 9.22 0.18
N SER A 182 -18.60 8.84 0.93
CA SER A 182 -18.80 9.31 2.32
C SER A 182 -17.69 8.81 3.25
N VAL A 183 -17.33 7.52 3.16
CA VAL A 183 -16.22 6.97 3.96
C VAL A 183 -14.89 7.60 3.56
N LEU A 184 -14.64 7.82 2.27
CA LEU A 184 -13.42 8.49 1.79
C LEU A 184 -13.31 9.93 2.29
N GLN A 185 -14.42 10.65 2.45
CA GLN A 185 -14.43 11.98 3.05
C GLN A 185 -14.00 11.94 4.52
N VAL A 186 -14.52 10.99 5.30
CA VAL A 186 -14.11 10.80 6.70
C VAL A 186 -12.64 10.43 6.80
N ILE A 187 -12.15 9.55 5.91
CA ILE A 187 -10.72 9.21 5.79
C ILE A 187 -9.88 10.46 5.50
N CYS A 188 -10.31 11.32 4.59
CA CYS A 188 -9.58 12.56 4.27
C CYS A 188 -9.52 13.51 5.47
N MET A 189 -10.62 13.67 6.22
CA MET A 189 -10.62 14.48 7.44
C MET A 189 -9.70 13.86 8.51
N ALA A 190 -9.75 12.55 8.70
CA ALA A 190 -8.88 11.83 9.63
C ALA A 190 -7.38 11.94 9.27
N LEU A 191 -7.05 11.93 7.98
CA LEU A 191 -5.68 12.19 7.51
C LEU A 191 -5.19 13.60 7.90
N LEU A 192 -6.05 14.62 7.85
CA LEU A 192 -5.66 16.00 8.18
C LEU A 192 -5.64 16.26 9.68
N GLU A 193 -6.59 15.72 10.44
CA GLU A 193 -6.83 16.12 11.82
C GLU A 193 -6.51 15.04 12.87
N GLY A 194 -6.24 13.82 12.42
CA GLY A 194 -6.01 12.62 13.22
C GLY A 194 -7.27 11.77 13.40
N VAL A 195 -7.09 10.44 13.43
CA VAL A 195 -8.20 9.48 13.63
C VAL A 195 -8.94 9.68 14.94
N GLU A 196 -8.23 10.10 15.99
CA GLU A 196 -8.78 10.34 17.34
C GLU A 196 -9.94 11.35 17.32
N LYS A 197 -9.89 12.36 16.44
CA LYS A 197 -10.94 13.38 16.32
C LYS A 197 -12.14 12.93 15.49
N HIS A 198 -11.98 11.88 14.69
CA HIS A 198 -12.99 11.40 13.76
C HIS A 198 -13.48 9.99 14.08
N GLU A 199 -13.08 9.41 15.22
CA GLU A 199 -13.59 8.11 15.69
C GLU A 199 -15.11 8.09 15.76
N SER A 200 -15.72 9.04 16.48
CA SER A 200 -17.18 9.09 16.63
C SER A 200 -17.90 9.28 15.29
N THR A 201 -17.35 10.09 14.38
CA THR A 201 -17.90 10.27 13.04
C THR A 201 -17.84 8.98 12.23
N MET A 202 -16.72 8.26 12.28
CA MET A 202 -16.55 7.00 11.57
C MET A 202 -17.42 5.88 12.17
N GLU A 203 -17.61 5.86 13.49
CA GLU A 203 -18.50 4.90 14.17
C GLU A 203 -19.98 5.13 13.81
N GLN A 204 -20.41 6.40 13.73
CA GLN A 204 -21.75 6.73 13.24
C GLN A 204 -21.91 6.30 11.78
N MET A 205 -20.91 6.57 10.93
CA MET A 205 -20.93 6.14 9.54
C MET A 205 -20.98 4.62 9.41
N ALA A 206 -20.17 3.89 10.19
CA ALA A 206 -20.18 2.43 10.24
C ALA A 206 -21.55 1.89 10.66
N THR A 207 -22.15 2.49 11.70
CA THR A 207 -23.50 2.13 12.17
C THR A 207 -24.54 2.29 11.05
N VAL A 208 -24.51 3.40 10.32
CA VAL A 208 -25.42 3.64 9.18
C VAL A 208 -25.21 2.60 8.08
N VAL A 209 -23.95 2.34 7.71
CA VAL A 209 -23.59 1.33 6.69
C VAL A 209 -24.13 -0.06 7.05
N VAL A 210 -23.98 -0.48 8.31
CA VAL A 210 -24.40 -1.80 8.79
C VAL A 210 -25.92 -1.89 8.95
N GLN A 211 -26.52 -0.95 9.67
CA GLN A 211 -27.93 -1.02 10.06
C GLN A 211 -28.88 -0.73 8.90
N GLU A 212 -28.54 0.24 8.04
CA GLU A 212 -29.42 0.65 6.93
C GLU A 212 -29.09 -0.13 5.64
N GLY A 213 -27.81 -0.47 5.42
CA GLY A 213 -27.34 -1.12 4.20
C GLY A 213 -27.60 -2.63 4.12
N LYS A 214 -27.77 -3.32 5.25
CA LYS A 214 -27.75 -4.80 5.36
C LYS A 214 -26.38 -5.40 5.00
N GLU A 215 -26.26 -6.72 5.15
CA GLU A 215 -25.01 -7.47 4.99
C GLU A 215 -24.35 -7.27 3.62
N GLU A 216 -25.10 -7.38 2.53
CA GLU A 216 -24.57 -7.26 1.16
C GLU A 216 -23.97 -5.87 0.88
N PHE A 217 -24.61 -4.79 1.35
CA PHE A 217 -24.08 -3.44 1.18
C PHE A 217 -22.81 -3.24 2.01
N THR A 218 -22.81 -3.72 3.26
CA THR A 218 -21.66 -3.60 4.16
C THR A 218 -20.44 -4.32 3.57
N GLU A 219 -20.62 -5.57 3.15
CA GLU A 219 -19.57 -6.32 2.45
C GLU A 219 -19.10 -5.60 1.19
N GLY A 220 -20.04 -5.02 0.44
CA GLY A 220 -19.75 -4.26 -0.77
C GLY A 220 -18.84 -3.06 -0.50
N ILE A 221 -19.12 -2.29 0.56
CA ILE A 221 -18.26 -1.17 0.97
C ILE A 221 -16.87 -1.67 1.37
N VAL A 222 -16.78 -2.70 2.22
CA VAL A 222 -15.50 -3.26 2.67
C VAL A 222 -14.67 -3.76 1.50
N LYS A 223 -15.25 -4.57 0.60
CA LYS A 223 -14.59 -5.07 -0.61
C LYS A 223 -14.12 -3.94 -1.52
N SER A 224 -14.92 -2.87 -1.64
CA SER A 224 -14.58 -1.73 -2.48
C SER A 224 -13.42 -0.90 -1.91
N LEU A 225 -13.42 -0.65 -0.61
CA LEU A 225 -12.33 0.06 0.07
C LEU A 225 -11.03 -0.75 0.03
N ALA A 226 -11.09 -2.05 0.28
CA ALA A 226 -9.94 -2.95 0.17
C ALA A 226 -9.39 -2.98 -1.27
N TYR A 227 -10.27 -3.08 -2.27
CA TYR A 227 -9.88 -3.05 -3.69
C TYR A 227 -9.14 -1.76 -4.05
N MET A 228 -9.59 -0.60 -3.55
CA MET A 228 -8.92 0.68 -3.78
C MET A 228 -7.56 0.74 -3.06
N ARG A 229 -7.51 0.38 -1.77
CA ARG A 229 -6.29 0.34 -0.95
C ARG A 229 -5.19 -0.47 -1.62
N ASP A 230 -5.53 -1.66 -2.10
CA ASP A 230 -4.62 -2.62 -2.73
C ASP A 230 -4.20 -2.20 -4.15
N ARG A 231 -4.84 -1.17 -4.71
CA ARG A 231 -4.54 -0.63 -6.04
C ARG A 231 -3.86 0.73 -6.03
N VAL A 232 -3.55 1.27 -4.85
CA VAL A 232 -2.67 2.44 -4.73
C VAL A 232 -1.27 2.06 -5.21
N GLY A 233 -0.84 2.61 -6.33
CA GLY A 233 0.49 2.36 -6.92
C GLY A 233 1.51 3.44 -6.55
N VAL A 234 2.71 3.01 -6.17
CA VAL A 234 3.84 3.89 -5.83
C VAL A 234 4.90 3.80 -6.94
N PRO A 235 5.50 4.91 -7.42
CA PRO A 235 5.21 6.31 -7.10
C PRO A 235 4.12 6.93 -8.01
N ARG A 236 3.48 6.14 -8.87
CA ARG A 236 2.55 6.63 -9.91
C ARG A 236 1.41 7.48 -9.35
N ASP A 237 0.73 6.98 -8.33
CA ASP A 237 -0.47 7.64 -7.79
C ASP A 237 -0.08 8.66 -6.72
N MET A 238 0.90 8.32 -5.88
CA MET A 238 1.50 9.16 -4.84
C MET A 238 2.84 8.58 -4.35
N ARG A 239 3.60 9.37 -3.59
CA ARG A 239 4.84 8.90 -2.94
C ARG A 239 4.55 7.85 -1.86
N LEU A 240 5.53 7.01 -1.55
CA LEU A 240 5.40 5.97 -0.52
C LEU A 240 4.78 6.47 0.79
N PRO A 241 5.30 7.53 1.47
CA PRO A 241 4.75 7.91 2.77
C PRO A 241 3.27 8.28 2.68
N ALA A 242 2.85 8.93 1.59
CA ALA A 242 1.43 9.24 1.35
C ALA A 242 0.60 7.95 1.13
N ALA A 243 1.13 6.99 0.35
CA ALA A 243 0.48 5.69 0.15
C ALA A 243 0.35 4.90 1.45
N ARG A 244 1.38 4.87 2.31
CA ARG A 244 1.33 4.21 3.63
C ARG A 244 0.26 4.84 4.51
N GLN A 245 0.23 6.17 4.60
CA GLN A 245 -0.78 6.90 5.36
C GLN A 245 -2.17 6.57 4.82
N LEU A 246 -2.40 6.65 3.51
CA LEU A 246 -3.70 6.34 2.90
C LEU A 246 -4.13 4.90 3.19
N ARG A 247 -3.26 3.91 2.95
CA ARG A 247 -3.60 2.49 3.18
C ARG A 247 -3.94 2.22 4.64
N ALA A 248 -3.22 2.85 5.58
CA ALA A 248 -3.49 2.70 7.00
C ALA A 248 -4.81 3.34 7.45
N HIS A 249 -5.16 4.52 6.91
CA HIS A 249 -6.43 5.16 7.22
C HIS A 249 -7.62 4.43 6.58
N VAL A 250 -7.44 3.83 5.39
CA VAL A 250 -8.44 2.93 4.80
C VAL A 250 -8.64 1.69 5.67
N ASN A 251 -7.56 1.08 6.18
CA ASN A 251 -7.66 -0.04 7.11
C ASN A 251 -8.38 0.32 8.40
N TRP A 252 -8.08 1.49 8.99
CA TRP A 252 -8.79 1.99 10.15
C TRP A 252 -10.31 2.12 9.90
N ALA A 253 -10.71 2.71 8.77
CA ALA A 253 -12.12 2.84 8.41
C ALA A 253 -12.79 1.47 8.18
N ILE A 254 -12.12 0.54 7.48
CA ILE A 254 -12.60 -0.84 7.30
C ILE A 254 -12.78 -1.53 8.66
N GLY A 255 -11.80 -1.40 9.56
CA GLY A 255 -11.86 -1.97 10.90
C GLY A 255 -13.08 -1.47 11.67
N LYS A 256 -13.32 -0.15 11.69
CA LYS A 256 -14.52 0.44 12.32
C LYS A 256 -15.83 -0.05 11.72
N ILE A 257 -15.88 -0.31 10.40
CA ILE A 257 -17.08 -0.87 9.74
C ILE A 257 -17.31 -2.32 10.15
N LEU A 258 -16.25 -3.13 10.18
CA LEU A 258 -16.32 -4.54 10.56
C LEU A 258 -16.65 -4.73 12.04
N ASP A 259 -16.12 -3.88 12.92
CA ASP A 259 -16.40 -3.91 14.36
C ASP A 259 -17.85 -3.53 14.70
N ALA A 260 -18.57 -2.89 13.77
CA ALA A 260 -19.96 -2.50 13.92
C ALA A 260 -20.98 -3.56 13.41
N GLN A 261 -20.51 -4.65 12.79
CA GLN A 261 -21.34 -5.78 12.31
C GLN A 261 -21.80 -6.68 13.46
#